data_AF-A0A522UA92-F1
#
_entry.id   AF-A0A522UA92-F1
#
_cell.length_a   1.000
_cell.length_b   1.000
_cell.length_c   1.000
_cell.angle_alpha   90.00
_cell.angle_beta   90.00
_cell.angle_gamma   90.00
#
_symmetry.space_group_name_H-M   'P 1'
#
loop_
_entity.id
_entity.type
_entity.pdbx_description
1 polymer ?
#
loop_
_entity_poly.entity_id
_entity_poly.type
_entity_poly.pdbx_seq_one_letter_code
_entity_poly.pdbx_strand_id
1 'polypeptide(L)'
;MAARPHCSEGGTRVGRASPPCPAACGLTRLSPRYPTPAAFRRALTDRLRARAAASRWNLAQLQRQLAYDRLLERVYSRDDGWVLKGATALLAREIGVRATIDVDLYRSAEPDSAEANLRAAAQTDIGDWFVFEVGPTRPAGDAASARRLPVSARVGNTTWASFHVDIAGPHLRMTGRPERVQALARLGMPDVEQHGYHAYPLVDHIADKLAAMYESRGAVRASSTRFRDLVDLVAITVSATVAGRPLILAVRSEAARRGLTLPDRLVVPDRSTWEAGYAAEARRSLLSEATTLDAALQVVGALIDPVLDGSVKGAWDPRTRTWRRSR
;
A
#
# COMPACT_ATOMS: atom_id res chain seq x y z
N MET A 1 -14.32 -81.28 33.19
CA MET A 1 -15.24 -82.19 32.49
C MET A 1 -15.24 -81.78 31.03
N ALA A 2 -14.75 -82.68 30.15
CA ALA A 2 -14.86 -82.76 28.68
C ALA A 2 -14.55 -81.53 27.80
N ALA A 3 -13.81 -81.58 26.68
CA ALA A 3 -12.99 -82.58 26.00
C ALA A 3 -12.16 -81.84 24.91
N ARG A 4 -10.95 -82.33 24.57
CA ARG A 4 -10.17 -82.00 23.34
C ARG A 4 -10.56 -82.99 22.20
N PRO A 5 -9.82 -83.16 21.07
CA PRO A 5 -9.11 -82.30 20.08
C PRO A 5 -9.47 -82.67 18.60
N HIS A 6 -8.95 -81.99 17.56
CA HIS A 6 -8.18 -82.62 16.44
C HIS A 6 -7.72 -81.67 15.32
N CYS A 7 -6.61 -82.06 14.70
CA CYS A 7 -5.82 -81.48 13.61
C CYS A 7 -6.48 -81.56 12.22
N SER A 8 -6.02 -80.73 11.26
CA SER A 8 -5.32 -81.20 10.04
C SER A 8 -4.94 -80.07 9.09
N GLU A 9 -3.78 -80.25 8.46
CA GLU A 9 -3.13 -79.43 7.43
C GLU A 9 -3.84 -79.46 6.06
N GLY A 10 -3.44 -78.54 5.17
CA GLY A 10 -3.42 -78.76 3.72
C GLY A 10 -4.14 -77.69 2.90
N GLY A 11 -3.39 -76.92 2.09
CA GLY A 11 -4.03 -76.00 1.13
C GLY A 11 -3.11 -74.99 0.45
N THR A 12 -2.28 -75.47 -0.47
CA THR A 12 -1.44 -74.72 -1.42
C THR A 12 -2.24 -73.70 -2.26
N ARG A 13 -1.73 -72.47 -2.46
CA ARG A 13 -1.49 -71.83 -3.79
C ARG A 13 -1.18 -70.31 -3.73
N VAL A 14 0.00 -69.98 -4.26
CA VAL A 14 0.27 -68.99 -5.32
C VAL A 14 -0.14 -67.52 -5.10
N GLY A 15 0.89 -66.68 -4.94
CA GLY A 15 1.14 -65.54 -5.83
C GLY A 15 0.61 -64.17 -5.39
N ARG A 16 1.52 -63.24 -5.13
CA ARG A 16 1.90 -62.16 -6.08
C ARG A 16 2.84 -61.16 -5.40
N ALA A 17 3.84 -60.77 -6.18
CA ALA A 17 4.79 -59.73 -5.86
C ALA A 17 4.10 -58.39 -5.54
N SER A 18 4.61 -57.70 -4.52
CA SER A 18 4.28 -56.31 -4.20
C SER A 18 4.61 -55.39 -5.38
N PRO A 19 3.72 -54.47 -5.79
CA PRO A 19 4.11 -53.40 -6.68
C PRO A 19 4.84 -52.30 -5.87
N PRO A 20 5.83 -51.62 -6.46
CA PRO A 20 6.51 -50.52 -5.79
C PRO A 20 5.62 -49.28 -5.78
N CYS A 21 5.75 -48.52 -4.69
CA CYS A 21 5.18 -47.21 -4.48
C CYS A 21 5.54 -46.24 -5.64
N PRO A 22 4.60 -45.51 -6.25
CA PRO A 22 4.95 -44.38 -7.09
C PRO A 22 5.12 -43.14 -6.21
N ALA A 23 6.39 -42.84 -5.91
CA ALA A 23 6.80 -41.47 -5.63
C ALA A 23 6.69 -40.67 -6.93
N ALA A 24 5.81 -39.66 -6.97
CA ALA A 24 5.92 -38.43 -7.75
C ALA A 24 4.61 -37.63 -7.64
N CYS A 25 4.43 -36.86 -6.57
CA CYS A 25 3.49 -35.74 -6.61
C CYS A 25 4.17 -34.62 -7.40
N GLY A 26 3.97 -34.63 -8.72
CA GLY A 26 4.39 -33.56 -9.60
C GLY A 26 3.71 -32.26 -9.17
N LEU A 27 4.51 -31.22 -8.99
CA LEU A 27 4.06 -29.85 -9.08
C LEU A 27 3.55 -29.64 -10.51
N THR A 28 2.24 -29.77 -10.71
CA THR A 28 1.60 -29.42 -11.98
C THR A 28 1.80 -27.92 -12.17
N ARG A 29 2.82 -27.54 -12.96
CA ARG A 29 2.89 -26.20 -13.53
C ARG A 29 1.61 -26.06 -14.36
N LEU A 30 0.65 -25.29 -13.85
CA LEU A 30 -0.50 -24.85 -14.64
C LEU A 30 0.08 -24.26 -15.93
N SER A 31 -0.25 -24.87 -17.07
CA SER A 31 0.13 -24.31 -18.36
C SER A 31 -0.37 -22.87 -18.41
N PRO A 32 0.46 -21.88 -18.77
CA PRO A 32 0.01 -20.49 -18.80
C PRO A 32 -1.21 -20.41 -19.70
N ARG A 33 -2.32 -19.84 -19.22
CA ARG A 33 -3.56 -19.75 -20.03
C ARG A 33 -3.38 -18.85 -21.26
N TYR A 34 -2.32 -18.05 -21.26
CA TYR A 34 -1.91 -17.20 -22.37
C TYR A 34 -0.75 -17.83 -23.14
N PRO A 35 -0.82 -17.92 -24.49
CA PRO A 35 0.22 -18.60 -25.27
C PRO A 35 1.52 -17.79 -25.37
N THR A 36 1.48 -16.48 -25.15
CA THR A 36 2.65 -15.59 -25.24
C THR A 36 2.54 -14.42 -24.25
N PRO A 37 3.68 -13.81 -23.85
CA PRO A 37 3.67 -12.57 -23.06
C PRO A 37 2.90 -11.43 -23.73
N ALA A 38 2.92 -11.36 -25.07
CA ALA A 38 2.18 -10.37 -25.84
C ALA A 38 0.66 -10.59 -25.75
N ALA A 39 0.19 -11.84 -25.78
CA ALA A 39 -1.22 -12.17 -25.59
C ALA A 39 -1.70 -11.80 -24.18
N PHE A 40 -0.91 -12.10 -23.15
CA PHE A 40 -1.19 -11.66 -21.77
C PHE A 40 -1.25 -10.13 -21.67
N ARG A 41 -0.22 -9.43 -22.18
CA ARG A 41 -0.14 -7.96 -22.16
C ARG A 41 -1.37 -7.32 -22.81
N ARG A 42 -1.80 -7.84 -23.96
CA ARG A 42 -3.00 -7.35 -24.67
C ARG A 42 -4.25 -7.55 -23.82
N ALA A 43 -4.49 -8.78 -23.34
CA ALA A 43 -5.65 -9.11 -22.52
C ALA A 43 -5.74 -8.29 -21.23
N LEU A 44 -4.59 -7.99 -20.62
CA LEU A 44 -4.50 -7.15 -19.43
C LEU A 44 -4.77 -5.68 -19.76
N THR A 45 -4.18 -5.17 -20.84
CA THR A 45 -4.39 -3.79 -21.30
C THR A 45 -5.84 -3.53 -21.67
N ASP A 46 -6.51 -4.49 -22.32
CA ASP A 46 -7.91 -4.36 -22.70
C ASP A 46 -8.83 -4.29 -21.47
N ARG A 47 -8.57 -5.10 -20.45
CA ARG A 47 -9.27 -5.03 -19.14
C ARG A 47 -9.05 -3.69 -18.45
N LEU A 48 -7.81 -3.20 -18.42
CA LEU A 48 -7.50 -1.90 -17.84
C LEU A 48 -8.14 -0.76 -18.63
N ARG A 49 -8.27 -0.88 -19.95
CA ARG A 49 -8.97 0.11 -20.79
C ARG A 49 -10.46 0.14 -20.47
N ALA A 50 -11.09 -1.03 -20.32
CA ALA A 50 -12.48 -1.12 -19.89
C ALA A 50 -12.69 -0.49 -18.50
N ARG A 51 -11.77 -0.77 -17.55
CA ARG A 51 -11.79 -0.15 -16.21
C ARG A 51 -11.58 1.37 -16.28
N ALA A 52 -10.66 1.84 -17.12
CA ALA A 52 -10.40 3.27 -17.30
C ALA A 52 -11.67 4.01 -17.77
N ALA A 53 -12.43 3.43 -18.70
CA ALA A 53 -13.68 4.00 -19.19
C ALA A 53 -14.76 4.14 -18.10
N ALA A 54 -14.72 3.28 -17.06
CA ALA A 54 -15.66 3.30 -15.95
C ALA A 54 -15.09 3.95 -14.67
N SER A 55 -13.91 4.56 -14.73
CA SER A 55 -13.24 5.11 -13.55
C SER A 55 -12.70 6.51 -13.79
N ARG A 56 -12.34 7.20 -12.72
CA ARG A 56 -11.68 8.52 -12.78
C ARG A 56 -10.20 8.43 -13.15
N TRP A 57 -9.65 7.21 -13.24
CA TRP A 57 -8.25 6.95 -13.56
C TRP A 57 -8.08 6.67 -15.04
N ASN A 58 -7.06 7.26 -15.65
CA ASN A 58 -6.70 6.94 -17.02
C ASN A 58 -5.93 5.61 -17.12
N LEU A 59 -5.80 5.09 -18.33
CA LEU A 59 -5.13 3.82 -18.59
C LEU A 59 -3.69 3.77 -18.06
N ALA A 60 -2.90 4.83 -18.26
CA ALA A 60 -1.51 4.87 -17.82
C ALA A 60 -1.38 4.86 -16.28
N GLN A 61 -2.31 5.49 -15.57
CA GLN A 61 -2.39 5.46 -14.11
C GLN A 61 -2.77 4.06 -13.62
N LEU A 62 -3.76 3.41 -14.24
CA LEU A 62 -4.16 2.05 -13.88
C LEU A 62 -3.07 1.01 -14.19
N GLN A 63 -2.37 1.13 -15.33
CA GLN A 63 -1.21 0.29 -15.65
C GLN A 63 -0.12 0.40 -14.59
N ARG A 64 0.14 1.61 -14.10
CA ARG A 64 1.12 1.86 -13.06
C ARG A 64 0.68 1.30 -11.70
N GLN A 65 -0.57 1.54 -11.30
CA GLN A 65 -1.14 0.96 -10.09
C GLN A 65 -1.08 -0.57 -10.12
N LEU A 66 -1.37 -1.18 -11.27
CA LEU A 66 -1.24 -2.63 -11.42
C LEU A 66 0.23 -3.07 -11.31
N ALA A 67 1.20 -2.33 -11.83
CA ALA A 67 2.61 -2.67 -11.63
C ALA A 67 3.00 -2.67 -10.14
N TYR A 68 2.45 -1.73 -9.35
CA TYR A 68 2.64 -1.68 -7.90
C TYR A 68 2.03 -2.90 -7.25
N ASP A 69 0.79 -3.20 -7.62
CA ASP A 69 0.05 -4.36 -7.15
C ASP A 69 0.82 -5.68 -7.37
N ARG A 70 1.34 -5.89 -8.58
CA ARG A 70 2.10 -7.09 -8.93
C ARG A 70 3.42 -7.22 -8.18
N LEU A 71 4.08 -6.10 -7.85
CA LEU A 71 5.23 -6.12 -6.96
C LEU A 71 4.81 -6.46 -5.53
N LEU A 72 3.74 -5.84 -5.03
CA LEU A 72 3.25 -6.06 -3.68
C LEU A 72 2.76 -7.49 -3.46
N GLU A 73 2.12 -8.13 -4.46
CA GLU A 73 1.78 -9.57 -4.37
C GLU A 73 3.01 -10.45 -4.16
N ARG A 74 4.14 -10.14 -4.83
CA ARG A 74 5.41 -10.87 -4.61
C ARG A 74 6.02 -10.61 -3.24
N VAL A 75 5.88 -9.38 -2.75
CA VAL A 75 6.33 -8.99 -1.41
C VAL A 75 5.54 -9.76 -0.35
N TYR A 76 4.22 -9.84 -0.50
CA TYR A 76 3.31 -10.49 0.45
C TYR A 76 3.24 -12.01 0.29
N SER A 77 3.68 -12.58 -0.85
CA SER A 77 3.76 -14.04 -1.01
C SER A 77 4.86 -14.68 -0.18
N ARG A 78 5.83 -13.88 0.31
CA ARG A 78 6.92 -14.35 1.19
C ARG A 78 6.57 -14.21 2.66
N ASP A 79 6.06 -13.04 3.06
CA ASP A 79 5.60 -12.75 4.42
C ASP A 79 4.66 -11.53 4.45
N ASP A 80 3.86 -11.42 5.50
CA ASP A 80 2.92 -10.32 5.74
C ASP A 80 3.48 -9.20 6.63
N GLY A 81 4.80 -9.19 6.89
CA GLY A 81 5.48 -8.23 7.76
C GLY A 81 5.71 -6.84 7.15
N TRP A 82 5.24 -6.62 5.92
CA TRP A 82 5.33 -5.35 5.22
C TRP A 82 4.11 -4.47 5.49
N VAL A 83 4.31 -3.16 5.46
CA VAL A 83 3.23 -2.17 5.61
C VAL A 83 3.33 -1.14 4.49
N LEU A 84 2.25 -1.01 3.71
CA LEU A 84 2.10 -0.03 2.64
C LEU A 84 1.80 1.35 3.21
N LYS A 85 2.55 2.36 2.78
CA LYS A 85 2.45 3.75 3.23
C LYS A 85 2.11 4.71 2.08
N GLY A 86 2.12 6.01 2.41
CA GLY A 86 2.15 7.09 1.43
C GLY A 86 0.89 7.17 0.57
N ALA A 87 1.01 7.76 -0.61
CA ALA A 87 -0.14 7.93 -1.50
C ALA A 87 -0.68 6.57 -2.01
N THR A 88 0.19 5.57 -2.15
CA THR A 88 -0.19 4.23 -2.62
C THR A 88 -1.11 3.53 -1.63
N ALA A 89 -0.90 3.71 -0.32
CA ALA A 89 -1.85 3.24 0.69
C ALA A 89 -3.24 3.88 0.56
N LEU A 90 -3.32 5.18 0.23
CA LEU A 90 -4.61 5.83 -0.01
C LEU A 90 -5.30 5.31 -1.28
N LEU A 91 -4.53 4.99 -2.33
CA LEU A 91 -5.07 4.35 -3.54
C LEU A 91 -5.67 2.98 -3.20
N ALA A 92 -4.99 2.17 -2.40
CA ALA A 92 -5.46 0.85 -1.95
C ALA A 92 -6.72 0.93 -1.06
N ARG A 93 -6.92 2.07 -0.38
CA ARG A 93 -8.14 2.39 0.40
C ARG A 93 -9.28 2.96 -0.44
N GLU A 94 -9.08 3.14 -1.75
CA GLU A 94 -10.01 3.85 -2.65
C GLU A 94 -10.29 5.31 -2.24
N ILE A 95 -9.41 5.90 -1.42
CA ILE A 95 -9.45 7.31 -0.98
C ILE A 95 -8.52 8.18 -1.84
N GLY A 96 -7.46 7.60 -2.40
CA GLY A 96 -6.43 8.33 -3.12
C GLY A 96 -6.99 9.12 -4.32
N VAL A 97 -6.59 10.38 -4.44
CA VAL A 97 -7.08 11.30 -5.48
C VAL A 97 -6.00 11.74 -6.45
N ARG A 98 -4.76 11.30 -6.29
CA ARG A 98 -3.67 11.70 -7.19
C ARG A 98 -2.84 10.50 -7.60
N ALA A 99 -2.24 10.59 -8.80
CA ALA A 99 -1.23 9.64 -9.19
C ALA A 99 -0.02 9.75 -8.26
N THR A 100 0.58 8.60 -7.97
CA THR A 100 1.88 8.50 -7.31
C THR A 100 2.82 7.76 -8.23
N ILE A 101 4.11 8.09 -8.12
CA ILE A 101 5.18 7.42 -8.86
C ILE A 101 6.06 6.56 -7.93
N ASP A 102 5.79 6.64 -6.63
CA ASP A 102 6.54 6.00 -5.57
C ASP A 102 5.62 5.03 -4.80
N VAL A 103 6.17 3.88 -4.41
CA VAL A 103 5.56 2.92 -3.50
C VAL A 103 6.31 2.98 -2.18
N ASP A 104 5.69 3.60 -1.17
CA ASP A 104 6.27 3.70 0.15
C ASP A 104 5.97 2.44 0.95
N LEU A 105 7.02 1.77 1.45
CA LEU A 105 6.93 0.56 2.25
C LEU A 105 7.61 0.77 3.61
N TYR A 106 7.10 0.09 4.61
CA TYR A 106 7.78 -0.08 5.88
C TYR A 106 7.90 -1.57 6.20
N ARG A 107 9.03 -1.94 6.81
CA ARG A 107 9.25 -3.24 7.42
C ARG A 107 9.97 -3.02 8.75
N SER A 108 9.56 -3.74 9.78
CA SER A 108 10.26 -3.74 11.08
C SER A 108 11.52 -4.61 11.00
N ALA A 109 12.50 -4.16 10.22
CA ALA A 109 13.80 -4.80 10.03
C ALA A 109 14.87 -3.74 9.75
N GLU A 110 16.14 -4.11 9.90
CA GLU A 110 17.25 -3.25 9.49
C GLU A 110 17.18 -2.92 8.00
N PRO A 111 17.58 -1.69 7.57
CA PRO A 111 17.41 -1.23 6.19
C PRO A 111 17.96 -2.19 5.13
N ASP A 112 19.14 -2.77 5.37
CA ASP A 112 19.79 -3.68 4.41
C ASP A 112 19.05 -5.02 4.32
N SER A 113 18.50 -5.51 5.44
CA SER A 113 17.66 -6.70 5.46
C SER A 113 16.34 -6.47 4.75
N ALA A 114 15.68 -5.33 5.00
CA ALA A 114 14.45 -4.95 4.30
C ALA A 114 14.69 -4.84 2.79
N GLU A 115 15.79 -4.21 2.36
CA GLU A 115 16.17 -4.16 0.96
C GLU A 115 16.40 -5.56 0.36
N ALA A 116 17.19 -6.41 1.03
CA ALA A 116 17.46 -7.77 0.55
C ALA A 116 16.15 -8.57 0.40
N ASN A 117 15.24 -8.44 1.36
CA ASN A 117 13.92 -9.08 1.32
C ASN A 117 13.08 -8.58 0.15
N LEU A 118 13.07 -7.26 -0.12
CA LEU A 118 12.38 -6.68 -1.27
C LEU A 118 12.95 -7.22 -2.60
N ARG A 119 14.29 -7.27 -2.72
CA ARG A 119 14.96 -7.79 -3.93
C ARG A 119 14.62 -9.26 -4.15
N ALA A 120 14.67 -10.08 -3.11
CA ALA A 120 14.31 -11.49 -3.18
C ALA A 120 12.83 -11.71 -3.52
N ALA A 121 11.93 -10.89 -2.95
CA ALA A 121 10.52 -10.89 -3.31
C ALA A 121 10.31 -10.54 -4.79
N ALA A 122 10.94 -9.48 -5.30
CA ALA A 122 10.77 -9.05 -6.69
C ALA A 122 11.14 -10.14 -7.71
N GLN A 123 12.07 -11.04 -7.37
CA GLN A 123 12.48 -12.18 -8.21
C GLN A 123 11.56 -13.40 -8.12
N THR A 124 10.54 -13.37 -7.26
CA THR A 124 9.60 -14.47 -7.12
C THR A 124 8.68 -14.53 -8.34
N ASP A 125 8.67 -15.67 -9.03
CA ASP A 125 7.73 -15.94 -10.10
C ASP A 125 6.40 -16.41 -9.51
N ILE A 126 5.36 -15.60 -9.68
CA ILE A 126 4.00 -15.89 -9.23
C ILE A 126 3.08 -16.28 -10.41
N GLY A 127 3.64 -16.56 -11.59
CA GLY A 127 2.89 -17.02 -12.76
C GLY A 127 2.11 -15.94 -13.51
N ASP A 128 2.37 -14.65 -13.26
CA ASP A 128 1.63 -13.50 -13.80
C ASP A 128 2.35 -12.82 -14.98
N TRP A 129 3.38 -13.44 -15.55
CA TRP A 129 4.24 -12.92 -16.65
C TRP A 129 5.06 -11.66 -16.33
N PHE A 130 4.96 -11.11 -15.13
CA PHE A 130 5.76 -9.95 -14.75
C PHE A 130 7.17 -10.35 -14.33
N VAL A 131 8.15 -9.59 -14.80
CA VAL A 131 9.53 -9.64 -14.33
C VAL A 131 9.88 -8.28 -13.74
N PHE A 132 10.45 -8.28 -12.53
CA PHE A 132 10.85 -7.07 -11.83
C PHE A 132 12.37 -6.98 -11.72
N GLU A 133 12.90 -5.84 -12.17
CA GLU A 133 14.31 -5.48 -12.02
C GLU A 133 14.41 -4.36 -10.98
N VAL A 134 15.12 -4.63 -9.88
CA VAL A 134 15.38 -3.65 -8.82
C VAL A 134 16.79 -3.09 -9.02
N GLY A 135 16.89 -1.81 -9.36
CA GLY A 135 18.15 -1.14 -9.63
C GLY A 135 18.94 -0.78 -8.37
N PRO A 136 20.02 0.02 -8.51
CA PRO A 136 20.88 0.39 -7.40
C PRO A 136 20.17 1.31 -6.41
N THR A 137 20.41 1.08 -5.13
CA THR A 137 19.83 1.84 -4.02
C THR A 137 20.38 3.24 -3.94
N ARG A 138 19.50 4.18 -3.59
CA ARG A 138 19.84 5.57 -3.28
C ARG A 138 19.31 5.92 -1.88
N PRO A 139 19.92 6.88 -1.16
CA PRO A 139 19.30 7.44 0.05
C PRO A 139 17.94 8.06 -0.27
N ALA A 140 16.93 7.82 0.57
CA ALA A 140 15.61 8.44 0.46
C ALA A 140 15.50 9.64 1.42
N GLY A 141 15.84 10.83 0.93
CA GLY A 141 15.84 12.06 1.75
C GLY A 141 17.00 12.12 2.74
N ASP A 142 16.81 12.88 3.83
CA ASP A 142 17.88 13.19 4.80
C ASP A 142 18.08 12.10 5.87
N ALA A 143 17.18 11.11 5.92
CA ALA A 143 17.28 9.99 6.86
C ALA A 143 18.20 8.90 6.29
N ALA A 144 19.38 8.71 6.88
CA ALA A 144 20.38 7.72 6.45
C ALA A 144 19.84 6.27 6.32
N SER A 145 18.77 5.95 7.05
CA SER A 145 18.13 4.64 7.07
C SER A 145 17.07 4.42 5.99
N ALA A 146 16.61 5.48 5.32
CA ALA A 146 15.56 5.36 4.30
C ALA A 146 16.19 5.06 2.94
N ARG A 147 15.63 4.08 2.22
CA ARG A 147 16.21 3.51 1.00
C ARG A 147 15.27 3.73 -0.18
N ARG A 148 15.76 4.30 -1.28
CA ARG A 148 15.01 4.52 -2.52
C ARG A 148 15.55 3.61 -3.61
N LEU A 149 14.69 2.72 -4.11
CA LEU A 149 15.05 1.71 -5.11
C LEU A 149 14.28 1.97 -6.41
N PRO A 150 14.94 2.25 -7.54
CA PRO A 150 14.28 2.27 -8.83
C PRO A 150 13.87 0.84 -9.22
N VAL A 151 12.64 0.67 -9.68
CA VAL A 151 12.07 -0.61 -10.10
C VAL A 151 11.53 -0.51 -11.51
N SER A 152 11.86 -1.51 -12.34
CA SER A 152 11.31 -1.68 -13.68
C SER A 152 10.49 -2.97 -13.73
N ALA A 153 9.22 -2.84 -14.11
CA ALA A 153 8.33 -3.97 -14.35
C ALA A 153 8.24 -4.24 -15.85
N ARG A 154 8.46 -5.49 -16.27
CA ARG A 154 8.43 -5.92 -17.67
C ARG A 154 7.45 -7.07 -17.87
N VAL A 155 6.86 -7.12 -19.07
CA VAL A 155 6.09 -8.27 -19.56
C VAL A 155 6.71 -8.67 -20.89
N GLY A 156 7.31 -9.86 -20.94
CA GLY A 156 8.20 -10.26 -22.04
C GLY A 156 9.35 -9.26 -22.23
N ASN A 157 9.60 -8.86 -23.47
CA ASN A 157 10.70 -7.94 -23.79
C ASN A 157 10.33 -6.45 -23.65
N THR A 158 9.14 -6.14 -23.14
CA THR A 158 8.61 -4.78 -23.11
C THR A 158 8.44 -4.28 -21.68
N THR A 159 8.87 -3.05 -21.41
CA THR A 159 8.59 -2.38 -20.14
C THR A 159 7.08 -2.15 -20.02
N TRP A 160 6.54 -2.49 -18.86
CA TRP A 160 5.16 -2.21 -18.48
C TRP A 160 5.08 -0.89 -17.72
N ALA A 161 5.90 -0.71 -16.69
CA ALA A 161 6.02 0.53 -15.94
C ALA A 161 7.38 0.62 -15.23
N SER A 162 7.81 1.84 -14.91
CA SER A 162 8.98 2.10 -14.07
C SER A 162 8.58 3.06 -12.96
N PHE A 163 9.10 2.83 -11.76
CA PHE A 163 8.73 3.55 -10.54
C PHE A 163 9.81 3.43 -9.47
N HIS A 164 9.60 4.02 -8.30
CA HIS A 164 10.49 3.85 -7.16
C HIS A 164 9.77 3.17 -6.01
N VAL A 165 10.52 2.39 -5.23
CA VAL A 165 10.10 1.88 -3.94
C VAL A 165 10.93 2.57 -2.87
N ASP A 166 10.25 3.24 -1.95
CA ASP A 166 10.87 3.93 -0.83
C ASP A 166 10.63 3.09 0.43
N ILE A 167 11.69 2.53 1.02
CA ILE A 167 11.63 1.79 2.28
C ILE A 167 11.93 2.76 3.41
N ALA A 168 10.93 2.97 4.28
CA ALA A 168 11.06 3.77 5.48
C ALA A 168 12.01 3.10 6.49
N GLY A 169 12.76 3.91 7.23
CA GLY A 169 13.69 3.43 8.25
C GLY A 169 13.01 2.72 9.44
N PRO A 170 13.79 1.99 10.25
CA PRO A 170 13.27 1.09 11.30
C PRO A 170 12.59 1.83 12.45
N HIS A 171 12.90 3.12 12.66
CA HIS A 171 12.39 3.92 13.78
C HIS A 171 10.98 4.47 13.59
N LEU A 172 10.26 4.03 12.55
CA LEU A 172 8.86 4.38 12.39
C LEU A 172 8.04 3.83 13.56
N ARG A 173 7.27 4.70 14.21
CA ARG A 173 6.34 4.31 15.28
C ARG A 173 4.91 4.36 14.74
N MET A 174 4.19 3.26 14.89
CA MET A 174 2.75 3.18 14.65
C MET A 174 2.02 3.25 15.98
N THR A 175 1.03 4.12 16.08
CA THR A 175 0.13 4.15 17.25
C THR A 175 -1.07 3.21 17.06
N GLY A 176 -1.44 2.92 15.82
CA GLY A 176 -2.44 1.92 15.44
C GLY A 176 -1.84 0.61 14.95
N ARG A 177 -2.70 -0.37 14.68
CA ARG A 177 -2.33 -1.62 13.98
C ARG A 177 -2.48 -1.44 12.47
N PRO A 178 -1.57 -1.98 11.65
CA PRO A 178 -1.75 -1.97 10.20
C PRO A 178 -3.11 -2.55 9.80
N GLU A 179 -3.78 -1.89 8.86
CA GLU A 179 -5.14 -2.22 8.46
C GLU A 179 -5.13 -2.99 7.14
N ARG A 180 -5.96 -4.02 7.01
CA ARG A 180 -6.09 -4.73 5.72
C ARG A 180 -6.79 -3.84 4.70
N VAL A 181 -6.18 -3.70 3.53
CA VAL A 181 -6.69 -2.95 2.38
C VAL A 181 -6.75 -3.83 1.16
N GLN A 182 -7.54 -3.39 0.18
CA GLN A 182 -7.74 -4.11 -1.06
C GLN A 182 -6.53 -3.95 -1.99
N ALA A 183 -6.43 -4.85 -2.96
CA ALA A 183 -5.47 -4.73 -4.05
C ALA A 183 -5.70 -3.45 -4.88
N LEU A 184 -4.63 -2.96 -5.50
CA LEU A 184 -4.64 -1.82 -6.40
C LEU A 184 -5.15 -2.25 -7.79
N ALA A 185 -5.84 -1.34 -8.48
CA ALA A 185 -6.35 -1.55 -9.84
C ALA A 185 -7.10 -2.90 -10.04
N ARG A 186 -7.88 -3.33 -9.03
CA ARG A 186 -8.58 -4.63 -9.04
C ARG A 186 -9.26 -4.96 -10.37
N LEU A 187 -8.97 -6.15 -10.89
CA LEU A 187 -9.53 -6.69 -12.11
C LEU A 187 -9.65 -8.21 -12.01
N GLY A 188 -10.72 -8.76 -12.57
CA GLY A 188 -10.86 -10.21 -12.74
C GLY A 188 -10.12 -10.67 -14.00
N MET A 189 -8.99 -11.34 -13.83
CA MET A 189 -8.24 -11.95 -14.94
C MET A 189 -7.57 -13.25 -14.49
N PRO A 190 -7.63 -14.31 -15.32
CA PRO A 190 -6.84 -15.50 -15.06
C PRO A 190 -5.34 -15.17 -14.91
N ASP A 191 -4.65 -15.90 -14.04
CA ASP A 191 -3.22 -15.74 -13.76
C ASP A 191 -2.84 -14.39 -13.09
N VAL A 192 -3.83 -13.59 -12.67
CA VAL A 192 -3.65 -12.32 -11.95
C VAL A 192 -4.46 -12.34 -10.66
N GLU A 193 -3.98 -13.08 -9.66
CA GLU A 193 -4.58 -13.10 -8.32
C GLU A 193 -4.18 -11.84 -7.54
N GLN A 194 -5.11 -11.24 -6.80
CA GLN A 194 -4.85 -10.03 -6.00
C GLN A 194 -5.46 -10.16 -4.60
N HIS A 195 -4.60 -10.24 -3.58
CA HIS A 195 -4.98 -10.56 -2.20
C HIS A 195 -5.09 -9.33 -1.30
N GLY A 196 -4.51 -8.21 -1.72
CA GLY A 196 -4.45 -6.99 -0.92
C GLY A 196 -3.35 -7.03 0.14
N TYR A 197 -3.29 -5.98 0.97
CA TYR A 197 -2.09 -5.64 1.73
C TYR A 197 -2.43 -5.14 3.14
N HIS A 198 -1.42 -5.00 3.99
CA HIS A 198 -1.50 -4.20 5.21
C HIS A 198 -1.09 -2.76 4.88
N ALA A 199 -1.99 -1.81 5.13
CA ALA A 199 -1.72 -0.39 5.03
C ALA A 199 -1.41 0.22 6.38
N TYR A 200 -0.64 1.30 6.35
CA TYR A 200 -0.38 2.16 7.49
C TYR A 200 -1.70 2.58 8.14
N PRO A 201 -1.80 2.56 9.49
CA PRO A 201 -3.04 2.91 10.17
C PRO A 201 -3.47 4.32 9.75
N LEU A 202 -4.76 4.52 9.47
CA LEU A 202 -5.23 5.76 8.87
C LEU A 202 -4.94 6.98 9.77
N VAL A 203 -5.06 6.80 11.10
CA VAL A 203 -4.75 7.85 12.08
C VAL A 203 -3.28 8.26 12.06
N ASP A 204 -2.36 7.29 11.96
CA ASP A 204 -0.94 7.57 11.83
C ASP A 204 -0.62 8.21 10.48
N HIS A 205 -1.36 7.85 9.42
CA HIS A 205 -1.23 8.45 8.09
C HIS A 205 -1.62 9.92 8.08
N ILE A 206 -2.74 10.27 8.74
CA ILE A 206 -3.17 11.66 8.93
C ILE A 206 -2.11 12.43 9.72
N ALA A 207 -1.62 11.85 10.83
CA ALA A 207 -0.59 12.47 11.66
C ALA A 207 0.73 12.73 10.90
N ASP A 208 1.21 11.75 10.12
CA ASP A 208 2.41 11.84 9.29
C ASP A 208 2.28 12.98 8.27
N LYS A 209 1.12 13.08 7.60
CA LYS A 209 0.81 14.14 6.63
C LYS A 209 0.75 15.52 7.27
N LEU A 210 0.02 15.65 8.38
CA LEU A 210 -0.10 16.90 9.11
C LEU A 210 1.26 17.39 9.58
N ALA A 211 2.05 16.53 10.21
CA ALA A 211 3.38 16.86 10.69
C ALA A 211 4.32 17.27 9.54
N ALA A 212 4.26 16.59 8.39
CA ALA A 212 5.05 16.95 7.22
C ALA A 212 4.75 18.36 6.68
N MET A 213 3.53 18.89 6.87
CA MET A 213 3.20 20.27 6.50
C MET A 213 3.96 21.32 7.30
N TYR A 214 4.39 20.99 8.52
CA TYR A 214 5.09 21.92 9.43
C TYR A 214 6.60 21.66 9.55
N GLU A 215 7.09 20.59 8.93
CA GLU A 215 8.51 20.24 8.95
C GLU A 215 9.31 21.19 8.04
N SER A 216 10.18 21.99 8.64
CA SER A 216 11.15 22.82 7.91
C SER A 216 12.27 21.94 7.33
N ARG A 217 12.71 22.23 6.10
CA ARG A 217 13.79 21.47 5.43
C ARG A 217 15.07 22.28 5.24
N GLY A 218 16.21 21.59 5.34
CA GLY A 218 17.54 22.11 5.03
C GLY A 218 18.08 23.14 6.04
N ALA A 219 19.33 23.56 5.84
CA ALA A 219 20.04 24.49 6.74
C ALA A 219 19.37 25.86 6.88
N VAL A 220 18.57 26.26 5.88
CA VAL A 220 17.89 27.57 5.81
C VAL A 220 16.48 27.54 6.43
N ARG A 221 16.05 26.38 7.00
CA ARG A 221 14.70 26.19 7.55
C ARG A 221 13.59 26.66 6.60
N ALA A 222 13.71 26.31 5.32
CA ALA A 222 12.72 26.71 4.32
C ALA A 222 11.33 26.15 4.68
N SER A 223 10.29 26.95 4.44
CA SER A 223 8.90 26.56 4.64
C SER A 223 8.57 25.28 3.87
N SER A 224 7.80 24.38 4.48
CA SER A 224 7.42 23.12 3.87
C SER A 224 6.65 23.36 2.57
N THR A 225 6.96 22.60 1.53
CA THR A 225 6.27 22.60 0.22
C THR A 225 5.44 21.33 0.00
N ARG A 226 4.99 20.72 1.09
CA ARG A 226 4.19 19.49 1.12
C ARG A 226 2.72 19.71 0.71
N PHE A 227 2.48 20.45 -0.37
CA PHE A 227 1.12 20.80 -0.82
C PHE A 227 0.24 19.56 -1.08
N ARG A 228 0.86 18.48 -1.58
CA ARG A 228 0.19 17.19 -1.82
C ARG A 228 -0.34 16.53 -0.54
N ASP A 229 0.26 16.81 0.62
CA ASP A 229 -0.22 16.28 1.88
C ASP A 229 -1.56 16.91 2.27
N LEU A 230 -1.77 18.21 1.98
CA LEU A 230 -3.08 18.84 2.16
C LEU A 230 -4.14 18.28 1.18
N VAL A 231 -3.78 18.04 -0.08
CA VAL A 231 -4.66 17.36 -1.06
C VAL A 231 -5.11 15.98 -0.54
N ASP A 232 -4.16 15.20 -0.02
CA ASP A 232 -4.44 13.88 0.52
C ASP A 232 -5.30 13.97 1.82
N LEU A 233 -5.07 14.99 2.66
CA LEU A 233 -5.89 15.25 3.86
C LEU A 233 -7.33 15.65 3.50
N VAL A 234 -7.54 16.46 2.45
CA VAL A 234 -8.89 16.75 1.93
C VAL A 234 -9.58 15.44 1.54
N ALA A 235 -8.91 14.59 0.76
CA ALA A 235 -9.47 13.32 0.32
C ALA A 235 -9.86 12.40 1.49
N ILE A 236 -8.99 12.31 2.52
CA ILE A 236 -9.28 11.55 3.75
C ILE A 236 -10.49 12.14 4.47
N THR A 237 -10.53 13.47 4.64
CA THR A 237 -11.58 14.17 5.39
C THR A 237 -12.97 13.92 4.80
N VAL A 238 -13.09 13.89 3.47
CA VAL A 238 -14.38 13.74 2.79
C VAL A 238 -14.80 12.28 2.55
N SER A 239 -13.90 11.31 2.79
CA SER A 239 -14.12 9.91 2.40
C SER A 239 -14.06 8.92 3.57
N ALA A 240 -13.31 9.21 4.62
CA ALA A 240 -12.97 8.22 5.64
C ALA A 240 -13.63 8.51 6.99
N THR A 241 -14.01 7.45 7.70
CA THR A 241 -14.38 7.53 9.12
C THR A 241 -13.12 7.42 9.97
N VAL A 242 -12.95 8.31 10.96
CA VAL A 242 -11.72 8.39 11.77
C VAL A 242 -12.05 8.42 13.26
N ALA A 243 -11.43 7.55 14.04
CA ALA A 243 -11.60 7.54 15.48
C ALA A 243 -10.80 8.68 16.14
N GLY A 244 -11.48 9.49 16.96
CA GLY A 244 -10.93 10.74 17.45
C GLY A 244 -9.78 10.60 18.46
N ARG A 245 -9.98 9.80 19.51
CA ARG A 245 -8.94 9.58 20.53
C ARG A 245 -7.67 8.92 19.94
N PRO A 246 -7.77 7.87 19.10
CA PRO A 246 -6.60 7.35 18.38
C PRO A 246 -5.91 8.42 17.51
N LEU A 247 -6.66 9.29 16.83
CA LEU A 247 -6.07 10.36 16.03
C LEU A 247 -5.31 11.40 16.87
N ILE A 248 -5.84 11.81 18.02
CA ILE A 248 -5.13 12.72 18.96
C ILE A 248 -3.79 12.10 19.39
N LEU A 249 -3.80 10.80 19.74
CA LEU A 249 -2.57 10.09 20.14
C LEU A 249 -1.56 10.02 19.00
N ALA A 250 -2.01 9.72 17.78
CA ALA A 250 -1.17 9.67 16.60
C ALA A 250 -0.51 11.03 16.31
N VAL A 251 -1.30 12.11 16.29
CA VAL A 251 -0.81 13.47 16.03
C VAL A 251 0.21 13.91 17.08
N ARG A 252 -0.06 13.68 18.37
CA ARG A 252 0.89 14.00 19.46
C ARG A 252 2.17 13.18 19.38
N SER A 253 2.05 11.88 19.12
CA SER A 253 3.19 10.98 18.98
C SER A 253 4.09 11.41 17.82
N GLU A 254 3.51 11.77 16.67
CA GLU A 254 4.26 12.16 15.49
C GLU A 254 4.90 13.55 15.63
N ALA A 255 4.19 14.50 16.24
CA ALA A 255 4.76 15.82 16.56
C ALA A 255 5.95 15.70 17.52
N ALA A 256 5.82 14.91 18.58
CA ALA A 256 6.90 14.66 19.53
C ALA A 256 8.10 13.98 18.87
N ARG A 257 7.86 12.97 18.00
CA ARG A 257 8.91 12.26 17.26
C ARG A 257 9.73 13.20 16.36
N ARG A 258 9.10 14.24 15.79
CA ARG A 258 9.76 15.22 14.92
C ARG A 258 10.22 16.49 15.64
N GLY A 259 9.98 16.61 16.95
CA GLY A 259 10.27 17.82 17.71
C GLY A 259 9.50 19.05 17.23
N LEU A 260 8.27 18.86 16.75
CA LEU A 260 7.44 19.93 16.20
C LEU A 260 6.47 20.48 17.26
N THR A 261 6.36 21.81 17.31
CA THR A 261 5.25 22.50 17.95
C THR A 261 4.17 22.72 16.91
N LEU A 262 3.06 22.00 17.03
CA LEU A 262 1.90 22.20 16.13
C LEU A 262 1.11 23.45 16.53
N PRO A 263 0.49 24.15 15.57
CA PRO A 263 -0.40 25.26 15.88
C PRO A 263 -1.69 24.79 16.56
N ASP A 264 -2.41 25.71 17.22
CA ASP A 264 -3.71 25.43 17.84
C ASP A 264 -4.82 25.17 16.82
N ARG A 265 -4.63 25.62 15.57
CA ARG A 265 -5.53 25.43 14.43
C ARG A 265 -4.75 25.18 13.16
N LEU A 266 -5.39 24.52 12.20
CA LEU A 266 -4.80 24.22 10.91
C LEU A 266 -4.52 25.51 10.13
N VAL A 267 -3.24 25.81 10.00
CA VAL A 267 -2.71 26.88 9.15
C VAL A 267 -1.60 26.34 8.25
N VAL A 268 -1.31 27.02 7.15
CA VAL A 268 -0.12 26.72 6.34
C VAL A 268 1.09 27.52 6.84
N PRO A 269 2.32 27.00 6.71
CA PRO A 269 3.52 27.68 7.18
C PRO A 269 3.85 28.97 6.41
N ASP A 270 3.53 29.04 5.11
CA ASP A 270 3.68 30.24 4.29
C ASP A 270 2.54 30.33 3.27
N ARG A 271 1.61 31.27 3.49
CA ARG A 271 0.42 31.41 2.65
C ARG A 271 0.76 31.74 1.20
N SER A 272 1.77 32.59 0.97
CA SER A 272 2.12 33.06 -0.37
C SER A 272 2.55 31.92 -1.29
N THR A 273 3.44 31.04 -0.79
CA THR A 273 3.89 29.85 -1.51
C THR A 273 2.80 28.78 -1.61
N TRP A 274 2.03 28.57 -0.53
CA TRP A 274 1.03 27.51 -0.47
C TRP A 274 -0.17 27.74 -1.36
N GLU A 275 -0.57 28.98 -1.59
CA GLU A 275 -1.77 29.28 -2.38
C GLU A 275 -1.61 28.83 -3.84
N ALA A 276 -0.51 29.20 -4.48
CA ALA A 276 -0.17 28.76 -5.83
C ALA A 276 0.16 27.25 -5.87
N GLY A 277 0.93 26.77 -4.90
CA GLY A 277 1.37 25.37 -4.82
C GLY A 277 0.21 24.38 -4.64
N TYR A 278 -0.72 24.68 -3.73
CA TYR A 278 -1.90 23.88 -3.51
C TYR A 278 -2.82 23.87 -4.73
N ALA A 279 -3.11 25.03 -5.31
CA ALA A 279 -3.96 25.11 -6.50
C ALA A 279 -3.39 24.29 -7.68
N ALA A 280 -2.07 24.25 -7.84
CA ALA A 280 -1.42 23.43 -8.86
C ALA A 280 -1.57 21.92 -8.61
N GLU A 281 -1.38 21.46 -7.38
CA GLU A 281 -1.54 20.04 -7.02
C GLU A 281 -3.01 19.61 -7.03
N ALA A 282 -3.94 20.47 -6.58
CA ALA A 282 -5.38 20.23 -6.64
C ALA A 282 -5.85 20.04 -8.09
N ARG A 283 -5.41 20.89 -9.04
CA ARG A 283 -5.72 20.74 -10.48
C ARG A 283 -5.19 19.45 -11.10
N ARG A 284 -4.10 18.89 -10.57
CA ARG A 284 -3.51 17.62 -11.02
C ARG A 284 -4.13 16.39 -10.35
N SER A 285 -5.00 16.62 -9.37
CA SER A 285 -5.69 15.58 -8.62
C SER A 285 -7.11 15.34 -9.16
N LEU A 286 -7.76 14.35 -8.57
CA LEU A 286 -9.14 13.96 -8.77
C LEU A 286 -10.03 14.51 -7.63
N LEU A 287 -9.58 15.54 -6.90
CA LEU A 287 -10.46 16.24 -5.97
C LEU A 287 -11.66 16.81 -6.73
N SER A 288 -12.87 16.54 -6.23
CA SER A 288 -14.12 17.11 -6.75
C SER A 288 -14.51 18.41 -6.04
N GLU A 289 -13.85 18.73 -4.93
CA GLU A 289 -14.12 19.90 -4.09
C GLU A 289 -12.84 20.40 -3.41
N ALA A 290 -12.94 21.53 -2.71
CA ALA A 290 -11.83 22.17 -2.00
C ALA A 290 -10.59 22.40 -2.89
N THR A 291 -10.79 22.93 -4.09
CA THR A 291 -9.71 23.18 -5.07
C THR A 291 -8.91 24.46 -4.81
N THR A 292 -9.39 25.32 -3.91
CA THR A 292 -8.67 26.49 -3.41
C THR A 292 -8.07 26.22 -2.03
N LEU A 293 -7.01 26.96 -1.67
CA LEU A 293 -6.35 26.78 -0.38
C LEU A 293 -7.31 27.03 0.80
N ASP A 294 -8.09 28.11 0.75
CA ASP A 294 -9.05 28.43 1.82
C ASP A 294 -10.11 27.35 2.00
N ALA A 295 -10.66 26.83 0.89
CA ALA A 295 -11.64 25.76 0.97
C ALA A 295 -11.02 24.47 1.53
N ALA A 296 -9.76 24.17 1.20
CA ALA A 296 -9.04 23.03 1.75
C ALA A 296 -8.78 23.17 3.25
N LEU A 297 -8.34 24.34 3.70
CA LEU A 297 -8.14 24.64 5.11
C LEU A 297 -9.46 24.58 5.89
N GLN A 298 -10.56 25.07 5.31
CA GLN A 298 -11.88 24.96 5.93
C GLN A 298 -12.33 23.50 6.07
N VAL A 299 -12.22 22.70 5.01
CA VAL A 299 -12.64 21.30 5.02
C VAL A 299 -11.78 20.49 5.99
N VAL A 300 -10.47 20.59 5.88
CA VAL A 300 -9.54 19.79 6.70
C VAL A 300 -9.50 20.31 8.15
N GLY A 301 -9.65 21.62 8.37
CA GLY A 301 -9.72 22.23 9.69
C GLY A 301 -10.90 21.72 10.51
N ALA A 302 -12.05 21.43 9.88
CA ALA A 302 -13.18 20.81 10.58
C ALA A 302 -12.85 19.43 11.20
N LEU A 303 -11.96 18.67 10.54
CA LEU A 303 -11.42 17.41 11.09
C LEU A 303 -10.31 17.70 12.12
N ILE A 304 -9.35 18.56 11.78
CA ILE A 304 -8.06 18.67 12.47
C ILE A 304 -8.08 19.64 13.66
N ASP A 305 -8.79 20.77 13.61
CA ASP A 305 -8.76 21.77 14.69
C ASP A 305 -9.21 21.17 16.04
N PRO A 306 -10.32 20.39 16.11
CA PRO A 306 -10.72 19.74 17.35
C PRO A 306 -9.72 18.65 17.83
N VAL A 307 -8.88 18.13 16.94
CA VAL A 307 -7.83 17.15 17.27
C VAL A 307 -6.62 17.87 17.88
N LEU A 308 -6.27 19.04 17.33
CA LEU A 308 -5.17 19.88 17.82
C LEU A 308 -5.47 20.40 19.24
N ASP A 309 -6.69 20.90 19.49
CA ASP A 309 -7.10 21.36 20.82
C ASP A 309 -7.42 20.21 21.80
N GLY A 310 -7.55 18.96 21.30
CA GLY A 310 -7.83 17.77 22.09
C GLY A 310 -9.28 17.63 22.55
N SER A 311 -10.21 18.40 22.00
CA SER A 311 -11.63 18.42 22.37
C SER A 311 -12.46 17.31 21.73
N VAL A 312 -11.94 16.63 20.69
CA VAL A 312 -12.65 15.58 19.96
C VAL A 312 -13.18 14.47 20.86
N LYS A 313 -14.44 14.10 20.62
CA LYS A 313 -15.09 12.91 21.18
C LYS A 313 -15.75 12.10 20.07
N GLY A 314 -15.60 10.78 20.14
CA GLY A 314 -16.21 9.84 19.18
C GLY A 314 -15.42 9.68 17.89
N ALA A 315 -16.12 9.66 16.75
CA ALA A 315 -15.56 9.43 15.43
C ALA A 315 -16.03 10.49 14.42
N TRP A 316 -15.14 10.81 13.49
CA TRP A 316 -15.43 11.68 12.36
C TRP A 316 -16.34 10.94 11.38
N ASP A 317 -17.47 11.57 11.02
CA ASP A 317 -18.36 11.09 9.97
C ASP A 317 -18.14 11.90 8.68
N PRO A 318 -17.57 11.31 7.62
CA PRO A 318 -17.27 12.02 6.38
C PRO A 318 -18.54 12.49 5.65
N ARG A 319 -19.70 11.85 5.86
CA ARG A 319 -20.96 12.23 5.18
C ARG A 319 -21.50 13.54 5.71
N THR A 320 -21.39 13.76 7.02
CA THR A 320 -21.91 14.96 7.67
C THR A 320 -20.83 15.95 8.06
N ARG A 321 -19.55 15.61 7.83
CA ARG A 321 -18.36 16.42 8.13
C ARG A 321 -18.35 16.94 9.57
N THR A 322 -18.70 16.05 10.50
CA THR A 322 -18.75 16.37 11.92
C THR A 322 -18.23 15.22 12.78
N TRP A 323 -17.75 15.57 13.95
CA TRP A 323 -17.44 14.61 15.01
C TRP A 323 -18.73 14.15 15.69
N ARG A 324 -18.99 12.84 15.63
CA ARG A 324 -20.16 12.21 16.28
C ARG A 324 -19.70 11.33 17.42
N ARG A 325 -20.37 11.45 18.57
CA ARG A 325 -20.19 10.48 19.66
C ARG A 325 -20.68 9.12 19.19
N SER A 326 -19.91 8.08 19.46
CA SER A 326 -20.41 6.71 19.38
C SER A 326 -21.61 6.59 20.31
N ARG A 327 -22.74 6.11 19.78
CA ARG A 327 -23.90 5.75 20.61
C ARG A 327 -23.53 4.63 21.56
#